data_AF-A0A3D0WCL6-F1
#
_entry.id   AF-A0A3D0WCL6-F1
#
_cell.length_a   1.000
_cell.length_b   1.000
_cell.length_c   1.000
_cell.angle_alpha   90.00
_cell.angle_beta   90.00
_cell.angle_gamma   90.00
#
_symmetry.space_group_name_H-M   'P 1'
#
loop_
_entity.id
_entity.type
_entity.pdbx_description
1 polymer ?
#
loop_
_entity_poly.entity_id
_entity_poly.type
_entity_poly.pdbx_seq_one_letter_code
_entity_poly.pdbx_strand_id
1 'polypeptide(L)'
;MSDPVILWFRRDLRLADQPALAAACRDGPVIPVYILDDDAPKHHAMGGASRWWLHHSLESLAADIKNKGSRLILRRGKSAEVLAKLAKETGAARVHCIRHWEPWWRNAERAVAKELELCCHDGNYLARPGSITTGAGKPFRIYTPFWRALKQHMPPADPLQRPRDIPHDVLSQLGTLFVHRLTNKQDRDTVESACGDLDRGAAQFIPMLGPGEAIIIGPDLPAPLPVFIHPPTSPPDSRGPSYQSFWRARREGDVRVAQLGDEPIIAEP
;
A
#
# COMPACT_ATOMS: atom_id res chain seq x y z
N MET A 1 -14.12 19.87 -4.67
CA MET A 1 -13.92 18.43 -4.38
C MET A 1 -12.80 17.97 -5.28
N SER A 2 -11.80 17.27 -4.77
CA SER A 2 -10.73 16.71 -5.62
C SER A 2 -11.30 15.68 -6.58
N ASP A 3 -10.73 15.61 -7.78
CA ASP A 3 -11.14 14.63 -8.78
C ASP A 3 -10.88 13.21 -8.27
N PRO A 4 -11.78 12.24 -8.53
CA PRO A 4 -11.55 10.87 -8.11
C PRO A 4 -10.34 10.28 -8.83
N VAL A 5 -9.66 9.34 -8.18
CA VAL A 5 -8.51 8.63 -8.74
C VAL A 5 -8.76 7.13 -8.74
N ILE A 6 -8.29 6.44 -9.78
CA ILE A 6 -8.45 5.00 -9.89
C ILE A 6 -7.24 4.31 -9.24
N LEU A 7 -7.48 3.37 -8.33
CA LEU A 7 -6.46 2.47 -7.82
C LEU A 7 -6.63 1.10 -8.48
N TRP A 8 -5.71 0.75 -9.37
CA TRP A 8 -5.75 -0.51 -10.12
C TRP A 8 -4.95 -1.61 -9.41
N PHE A 9 -5.68 -2.50 -8.74
CA PHE A 9 -5.16 -3.71 -8.12
C PHE A 9 -4.91 -4.83 -9.14
N ARG A 10 -3.84 -5.59 -8.90
CA ARG A 10 -3.50 -6.81 -9.66
C ARG A 10 -3.11 -7.94 -8.72
N ARG A 11 -1.81 -8.29 -8.61
CA ARG A 11 -1.33 -9.31 -7.67
C ARG A 11 -1.09 -8.76 -6.27
N ASP A 12 -1.17 -7.44 -6.12
CA ASP A 12 -0.93 -6.65 -4.92
C ASP A 12 -2.22 -6.43 -4.10
N LEU A 13 -2.96 -7.52 -3.81
CA LEU A 13 -4.26 -7.52 -3.16
C LEU A 13 -4.16 -7.27 -1.64
N ARG A 14 -3.71 -6.08 -1.24
CA ARG A 14 -3.54 -5.68 0.17
C ARG A 14 -3.79 -4.19 0.36
N LEU A 15 -4.18 -3.81 1.57
CA LEU A 15 -4.30 -2.40 1.97
C LEU A 15 -3.09 -1.91 2.76
N ALA A 16 -2.43 -2.79 3.51
CA ALA A 16 -1.24 -2.45 4.29
C ALA A 16 0.00 -2.37 3.40
N ASP A 17 0.88 -1.40 3.70
CA ASP A 17 2.16 -1.19 3.00
C ASP A 17 2.00 -1.23 1.47
N GLN A 18 1.03 -0.47 0.96
CA GLN A 18 0.70 -0.43 -0.47
C GLN A 18 0.90 1.01 -0.96
N PRO A 19 2.08 1.33 -1.55
CA PRO A 19 2.44 2.69 -1.94
C PRO A 19 1.49 3.36 -2.95
N ALA A 20 0.86 2.58 -3.84
CA ALA A 20 -0.07 3.10 -4.82
C ALA A 20 -1.37 3.62 -4.19
N LEU A 21 -1.87 2.95 -3.14
CA LEU A 21 -3.04 3.30 -2.34
C LEU A 21 -2.72 4.52 -1.50
N ALA A 22 -1.57 4.53 -0.82
CA ALA A 22 -1.12 5.70 -0.07
C ALA A 22 -1.03 6.95 -0.96
N ALA A 23 -0.50 6.81 -2.17
CA ALA A 23 -0.47 7.89 -3.16
C ALA A 23 -1.87 8.29 -3.64
N ALA A 24 -2.73 7.32 -3.97
CA ALA A 24 -4.09 7.58 -4.41
C ALA A 24 -4.92 8.33 -3.35
N CYS A 25 -4.80 7.94 -2.07
CA CYS A 25 -5.50 8.60 -0.96
C CYS A 25 -5.06 10.05 -0.74
N ARG A 26 -3.82 10.42 -1.09
CA ARG A 26 -3.35 11.82 -1.04
C ARG A 26 -3.90 12.66 -2.19
N ASP A 27 -4.16 12.04 -3.34
CA ASP A 27 -4.62 12.75 -4.54
C ASP A 27 -6.14 13.01 -4.52
N GLY A 28 -6.94 12.07 -4.00
CA GLY A 28 -8.39 12.28 -3.93
C GLY A 28 -9.20 11.03 -3.54
N PRO A 29 -10.53 11.07 -3.73
CA PRO A 29 -11.41 9.93 -3.52
C PRO A 29 -10.97 8.73 -4.37
N VAL A 30 -10.69 7.60 -3.72
CA VAL A 30 -10.12 6.42 -4.40
C VAL A 30 -11.21 5.50 -4.91
N ILE A 31 -11.11 5.13 -6.19
CA ILE A 31 -11.93 4.11 -6.86
C ILE A 31 -11.10 2.83 -7.01
N PRO A 32 -11.24 1.85 -6.10
CA PRO A 32 -10.44 0.64 -6.14
C PRO A 32 -11.01 -0.33 -7.17
N VAL A 33 -10.19 -0.75 -8.13
CA VAL A 33 -10.60 -1.65 -9.21
C VAL A 33 -9.65 -2.82 -9.38
N TYR A 34 -10.22 -4.01 -9.58
CA TYR A 34 -9.50 -5.18 -10.09
C TYR A 34 -10.08 -5.58 -11.44
N ILE A 35 -9.20 -5.85 -12.40
CA ILE A 35 -9.57 -6.23 -13.77
C ILE A 35 -9.00 -7.60 -14.06
N LEU A 36 -9.89 -8.55 -14.35
CA LEU A 36 -9.52 -9.87 -14.82
C LEU A 36 -9.28 -9.83 -16.33
N ASP A 37 -8.00 -9.77 -16.71
CA ASP A 37 -7.54 -9.78 -18.10
C ASP A 37 -6.97 -11.17 -18.43
N ASP A 38 -7.80 -12.00 -19.08
CA ASP A 38 -7.41 -13.36 -19.48
C ASP A 38 -6.62 -13.37 -20.81
N ASP A 39 -6.69 -12.29 -21.59
CA ASP A 39 -6.14 -12.24 -22.94
C ASP A 39 -4.66 -11.82 -22.94
N ALA A 40 -4.31 -10.79 -22.17
CA ALA A 40 -2.97 -10.21 -22.17
C ALA A 40 -1.86 -11.22 -21.79
N PRO A 41 -2.04 -12.11 -20.79
CA PRO A 41 -1.01 -13.07 -20.40
C PRO A 41 -0.82 -14.23 -21.40
N LYS A 42 -1.75 -14.46 -22.34
CA LYS A 42 -1.74 -15.60 -23.27
C LYS A 42 -1.53 -16.94 -22.55
N HIS A 43 -0.44 -17.65 -22.83
CA HIS A 43 -0.09 -18.92 -22.21
C HIS A 43 0.26 -18.81 -20.70
N HIS A 44 0.40 -17.59 -20.18
CA HIS A 44 0.56 -17.32 -18.74
C HIS A 44 -0.77 -17.01 -18.04
N ALA A 45 -1.92 -17.28 -18.69
CA ALA A 45 -3.22 -17.11 -18.07
C ALA A 45 -3.36 -17.96 -16.78
N MET A 46 -4.13 -17.44 -15.82
CA MET A 46 -4.31 -18.10 -14.53
C MET A 46 -5.11 -19.40 -14.68
N GLY A 47 -4.50 -20.51 -14.28
CA GLY A 47 -5.18 -21.81 -14.16
C GLY A 47 -6.15 -21.88 -12.97
N GLY A 48 -6.92 -22.98 -12.90
CA GLY A 48 -8.01 -23.14 -11.91
C GLY A 48 -7.60 -22.93 -10.46
N ALA A 49 -6.47 -23.51 -10.01
CA ALA A 49 -5.98 -23.32 -8.65
C ALA A 49 -5.63 -21.85 -8.33
N SER A 50 -5.02 -21.14 -9.29
CA SER A 50 -4.71 -19.71 -9.13
C SER A 50 -5.98 -18.86 -9.09
N ARG A 51 -7.01 -19.22 -9.87
CA ARG A 51 -8.31 -18.53 -9.86
C ARG A 51 -9.07 -18.77 -8.57
N TRP A 52 -8.99 -19.97 -8.01
CA TRP A 52 -9.58 -20.30 -6.72
C TRP A 52 -8.96 -19.45 -5.59
N TRP A 53 -7.63 -19.34 -5.56
CA TRP A 53 -6.94 -18.45 -4.62
C TRP A 53 -7.34 -16.98 -4.84
N LEU A 54 -7.36 -16.54 -6.09
CA LEU A 54 -7.72 -15.18 -6.46
C LEU A 54 -9.12 -14.82 -5.97
N HIS A 55 -10.10 -15.70 -6.17
CA HIS A 55 -11.48 -15.49 -5.73
C HIS A 55 -11.55 -15.15 -4.24
N HIS A 56 -11.00 -16.01 -3.37
CA HIS A 56 -11.01 -15.76 -1.93
C HIS A 56 -10.16 -14.55 -1.52
N SER A 57 -9.09 -14.25 -2.26
CA SER A 57 -8.29 -13.04 -2.01
C SER A 57 -9.08 -11.77 -2.32
N LEU A 58 -9.86 -11.77 -3.41
CA LEU A 58 -10.73 -10.65 -3.78
C LEU A 58 -11.91 -10.49 -2.81
N GLU A 59 -12.49 -11.59 -2.32
CA GLU A 59 -13.52 -11.54 -1.27
C GLU A 59 -12.98 -10.90 0.00
N SER A 60 -11.81 -11.33 0.47
CA SER A 60 -11.16 -10.75 1.65
C SER A 60 -10.85 -9.26 1.45
N LEU A 61 -10.25 -8.89 0.31
CA LEU A 61 -9.93 -7.50 0.01
C LEU A 61 -11.20 -6.62 -0.09
N ALA A 62 -12.26 -7.14 -0.71
CA ALA A 62 -13.53 -6.43 -0.80
C ALA A 62 -14.16 -6.18 0.58
N ALA A 63 -14.07 -7.14 1.49
CA ALA A 63 -14.52 -6.97 2.88
C ALA A 63 -13.70 -5.89 3.62
N ASP A 64 -12.38 -5.92 3.48
CA ASP A 64 -11.49 -4.92 4.09
C ASP A 64 -11.77 -3.51 3.56
N ILE A 65 -11.97 -3.37 2.24
CA ILE A 65 -12.32 -2.08 1.60
C ILE A 65 -13.70 -1.60 2.06
N LYS A 66 -14.67 -2.50 2.20
CA LYS A 66 -16.01 -2.19 2.71
C LYS A 66 -15.97 -1.67 4.14
N ASN A 67 -15.14 -2.26 5.00
CA ASN A 67 -14.92 -1.79 6.37
C ASN A 67 -14.30 -0.39 6.45
N LYS A 68 -13.68 0.09 5.36
CA LYS A 68 -13.19 1.47 5.20
C LYS A 68 -14.18 2.40 4.49
N GLY A 69 -15.41 1.97 4.26
CA GLY A 69 -16.47 2.78 3.65
C GLY A 69 -16.38 2.90 2.12
N SER A 70 -15.57 2.07 1.46
CA SER A 70 -15.45 2.05 -0.01
C SER A 70 -15.92 0.70 -0.57
N ARG A 71 -15.81 0.49 -1.88
CA ARG A 71 -16.21 -0.74 -2.57
C ARG A 71 -15.18 -1.13 -3.62
N LEU A 72 -14.77 -2.40 -3.61
CA LEU A 72 -13.95 -2.96 -4.69
C LEU A 72 -14.79 -3.15 -5.96
N ILE A 73 -14.36 -2.55 -7.06
CA ILE A 73 -14.96 -2.72 -8.38
C ILE A 73 -14.27 -3.88 -9.10
N LEU A 74 -15.05 -4.87 -9.51
CA LEU A 74 -14.57 -5.98 -10.33
C LEU A 74 -15.00 -5.76 -11.79
N ARG A 75 -14.06 -5.96 -12.71
CA ARG A 75 -14.30 -5.95 -14.16
C ARG A 75 -13.54 -7.08 -14.82
N ARG A 76 -13.91 -7.41 -16.06
CA ARG A 76 -13.23 -8.38 -16.91
C ARG A 76 -13.00 -7.77 -18.28
N GLY A 77 -11.89 -8.13 -18.91
CA GLY A 77 -11.52 -7.68 -20.24
C GLY A 77 -10.16 -6.99 -20.28
N LYS A 78 -9.85 -6.34 -21.40
CA LYS A 78 -8.57 -5.67 -21.61
C LYS A 78 -8.42 -4.48 -20.68
N SER A 79 -7.33 -4.48 -19.92
CA SER A 79 -7.11 -3.52 -18.84
C SER A 79 -7.21 -2.05 -19.30
N ALA A 80 -6.63 -1.69 -20.44
CA ALA A 80 -6.64 -0.32 -20.95
C ALA A 80 -8.05 0.17 -21.33
N GLU A 81 -8.80 -0.64 -22.08
CA GLU A 81 -10.16 -0.32 -22.53
C GLU A 81 -11.11 -0.16 -21.32
N VAL A 82 -11.00 -1.06 -20.34
CA VAL A 82 -11.81 -1.03 -19.12
C VAL A 82 -11.48 0.19 -18.26
N LEU A 83 -10.19 0.51 -18.07
CA LEU A 83 -9.79 1.68 -17.29
C LEU A 83 -10.20 2.98 -17.96
N ALA A 84 -10.07 3.09 -19.29
CA ALA A 84 -10.50 4.26 -20.05
C ALA A 84 -12.02 4.46 -19.96
N LYS A 85 -12.80 3.37 -20.00
CA LYS A 85 -14.25 3.43 -19.78
C LYS A 85 -14.59 3.89 -18.35
N LEU A 86 -13.93 3.32 -17.34
CA LEU A 86 -14.15 3.67 -15.95
C LEU A 86 -13.77 5.14 -15.67
N ALA A 87 -12.67 5.63 -16.25
CA ALA A 87 -12.25 7.02 -16.19
C ALA A 87 -13.33 7.96 -16.76
N LYS A 88 -13.92 7.62 -17.91
CA LYS A 88 -15.03 8.39 -18.50
C LYS A 88 -16.30 8.38 -17.65
N GLU A 89 -16.63 7.24 -17.04
CA GLU A 89 -17.82 7.09 -16.19
C GLU A 89 -17.69 7.87 -14.86
N THR A 90 -16.47 8.01 -14.35
CA THR A 90 -16.21 8.53 -13.00
C THR A 90 -15.61 9.92 -12.98
N GLY A 91 -15.10 10.41 -14.11
CA GLY A 91 -14.33 11.66 -14.21
C GLY A 91 -12.88 11.52 -13.74
N ALA A 92 -12.40 10.32 -13.44
CA ALA A 92 -11.04 10.11 -12.95
C ALA A 92 -10.00 10.29 -14.08
N ALA A 93 -9.04 11.19 -13.89
CA ALA A 93 -7.97 11.43 -14.87
C ALA A 93 -6.70 10.58 -14.61
N ARG A 94 -6.52 10.11 -13.37
CA ARG A 94 -5.29 9.46 -12.90
C ARG A 94 -5.52 8.03 -12.42
N VAL A 95 -4.57 7.16 -12.73
CA VAL A 95 -4.53 5.75 -12.31
C VAL A 95 -3.26 5.48 -11.50
N HIS A 96 -3.41 5.00 -10.28
CA HIS A 96 -2.30 4.51 -9.44
C HIS A 96 -2.26 2.99 -9.45
N CYS A 97 -1.06 2.41 -9.57
CA CYS A 97 -0.89 0.96 -9.48
C CYS A 97 0.53 0.57 -9.04
N ILE A 98 0.71 -0.65 -8.50
CA ILE A 98 2.03 -1.18 -8.15
C ILE A 98 2.71 -1.76 -9.39
N ARG A 99 3.89 -1.28 -9.76
CA ARG A 99 4.65 -1.75 -10.93
C ARG A 99 4.85 -3.27 -10.91
N HIS A 100 4.52 -3.91 -12.04
CA HIS A 100 4.87 -5.31 -12.31
C HIS A 100 5.88 -5.37 -13.46
N TRP A 101 6.71 -6.41 -13.49
CA TRP A 101 7.84 -6.51 -14.42
C TRP A 101 7.62 -7.52 -15.54
N GLU A 102 6.58 -8.34 -15.41
CA GLU A 102 6.20 -9.33 -16.39
C GLU A 102 5.78 -8.66 -17.72
N PRO A 103 6.13 -9.25 -18.89
CA PRO A 103 5.94 -8.58 -20.18
C PRO A 103 4.51 -8.13 -20.47
N TRP A 104 3.51 -8.93 -20.07
CA TRP A 104 2.10 -8.61 -20.31
C TRP A 104 1.63 -7.40 -19.47
N TRP A 105 2.05 -7.29 -18.21
CA TRP A 105 1.73 -6.11 -17.40
C TRP A 105 2.46 -4.87 -17.89
N ARG A 106 3.73 -4.97 -18.31
CA ARG A 106 4.44 -3.82 -18.92
C ARG A 106 3.79 -3.36 -20.22
N ASN A 107 3.17 -4.25 -20.98
CA ASN A 107 2.42 -3.90 -22.18
C ASN A 107 1.08 -3.24 -21.82
N ALA A 108 0.36 -3.77 -20.82
CA ALA A 108 -0.87 -3.19 -20.34
C ALA A 108 -0.64 -1.79 -19.73
N GLU A 109 0.40 -1.61 -18.90
CA GLU A 109 0.82 -0.31 -18.36
C GLU A 109 1.11 0.70 -19.48
N ARG A 110 1.86 0.28 -20.52
CA ARG A 110 2.12 1.12 -21.70
C ARG A 110 0.86 1.46 -22.48
N ALA A 111 -0.12 0.57 -22.56
CA ALA A 111 -1.39 0.84 -23.21
C ALA A 111 -2.23 1.84 -22.41
N VAL A 112 -2.33 1.66 -21.10
CA VAL A 112 -3.04 2.59 -20.20
C VAL A 112 -2.41 3.99 -20.24
N ALA A 113 -1.09 4.09 -20.20
CA ALA A 113 -0.37 5.36 -20.22
C ALA A 113 -0.53 6.17 -21.52
N LYS A 114 -1.10 5.59 -22.59
CA LYS A 114 -1.45 6.34 -23.81
C LYS A 114 -2.76 7.12 -23.67
N GLU A 115 -3.64 6.69 -22.77
CA GLU A 115 -5.01 7.20 -22.65
C GLU A 115 -5.24 7.93 -21.32
N LEU A 116 -4.52 7.56 -20.26
CA LEU A 116 -4.70 8.08 -18.90
C LEU A 116 -3.35 8.42 -18.26
N GLU A 117 -3.36 9.31 -17.27
CA GLU A 117 -2.19 9.59 -16.44
C GLU A 117 -1.90 8.38 -15.53
N LEU A 118 -0.84 7.62 -15.81
CA LEU A 118 -0.49 6.41 -15.08
C LEU A 118 0.68 6.62 -14.12
N CYS A 119 0.43 6.44 -12.82
CA CYS A 119 1.44 6.47 -11.77
C CYS A 119 1.76 5.04 -11.29
N CYS A 120 2.92 4.52 -11.69
CA CYS A 120 3.40 3.19 -11.25
C CYS A 120 4.36 3.31 -10.06
N HIS A 121 4.05 2.62 -8.97
CA HIS A 121 4.81 2.64 -7.72
C HIS A 121 5.54 1.32 -7.47
N ASP A 122 6.75 1.35 -6.92
CA ASP A 122 7.43 0.12 -6.49
C ASP A 122 6.91 -0.29 -5.11
N GLY A 123 6.55 -1.57 -4.93
CA GLY A 123 6.08 -2.07 -3.64
C GLY A 123 5.98 -3.59 -3.49
N ASN A 124 6.37 -4.37 -4.51
CA ASN A 124 6.35 -5.84 -4.45
C ASN A 124 7.74 -6.45 -4.24
N TYR A 125 8.80 -5.63 -4.24
CA TYR A 125 10.19 -6.09 -4.14
C TYR A 125 10.95 -5.23 -3.13
N LEU A 126 11.88 -5.85 -2.39
CA LEU A 126 12.74 -5.17 -1.42
C LEU A 126 13.65 -4.11 -2.06
N ALA A 127 14.06 -4.35 -3.31
CA ALA A 127 14.81 -3.42 -4.14
C ALA A 127 14.24 -3.47 -5.55
N ARG A 128 14.24 -2.33 -6.24
CA ARG A 128 13.80 -2.25 -7.63
C ARG A 128 14.61 -3.22 -8.50
N PRO A 129 13.98 -4.09 -9.32
CA PRO A 129 14.72 -4.94 -10.25
C PRO A 129 15.70 -4.13 -11.11
N GLY A 130 16.96 -4.56 -11.13
CA GLY A 130 18.05 -3.88 -11.83
C GLY A 130 18.79 -2.80 -11.02
N SER A 131 18.35 -2.44 -9.81
CA SER A 131 19.08 -1.47 -8.96
C SER A 131 20.35 -2.07 -8.34
N ILE A 132 20.35 -3.37 -8.05
CA ILE A 132 21.51 -4.08 -7.49
C ILE A 132 22.34 -4.66 -8.62
N THR A 133 23.54 -4.11 -8.82
CA THR A 133 24.44 -4.48 -9.91
C THR A 133 25.81 -4.90 -9.40
N THR A 134 26.56 -5.60 -10.26
CA THR A 134 27.98 -5.90 -10.03
C THR A 134 28.82 -4.63 -10.10
N GLY A 135 30.09 -4.68 -9.69
CA GLY A 135 31.02 -3.54 -9.84
C GLY A 135 31.17 -3.03 -11.29
N ALA A 136 30.82 -3.85 -12.29
CA ALA A 136 30.78 -3.48 -13.70
C ALA A 136 29.41 -2.96 -14.18
N GLY A 137 28.46 -2.69 -13.28
CA GLY A 137 27.12 -2.18 -13.60
C GLY A 137 26.18 -3.21 -14.24
N LYS A 138 26.55 -4.50 -14.28
CA LYS A 138 25.75 -5.57 -14.90
C LYS A 138 24.92 -6.34 -13.87
N PRO A 139 23.76 -6.93 -14.26
CA PRO A 139 23.01 -7.83 -13.40
C PRO A 139 23.84 -9.03 -12.95
N PHE A 140 23.62 -9.47 -11.71
CA PHE A 140 24.20 -10.71 -11.21
C PHE A 140 23.58 -11.93 -11.91
N ARG A 141 24.42 -12.92 -12.24
CA ARG A 141 23.97 -14.22 -12.79
C ARG A 141 23.80 -15.32 -11.74
N ILE A 142 24.42 -15.15 -10.57
CA ILE A 142 24.41 -16.13 -9.48
C ILE A 142 23.75 -15.48 -8.25
N TYR A 143 22.85 -16.22 -7.59
CA TYR A 143 22.07 -15.72 -6.45
C TYR A 143 22.92 -15.31 -5.25
N THR A 144 23.90 -16.12 -4.85
CA THR A 144 24.70 -15.84 -3.64
C THR A 144 25.41 -14.48 -3.67
N PRO A 145 26.16 -14.09 -4.73
CA PRO A 145 26.76 -12.76 -4.80
C PRO A 145 25.72 -11.64 -4.92
N PHE A 146 24.60 -11.88 -5.63
CA PHE A 146 23.47 -10.94 -5.65
C PHE A 146 22.94 -10.66 -4.24
N TRP A 147 22.67 -11.71 -3.46
CA TRP A 147 22.16 -11.61 -2.10
C TRP A 147 23.14 -10.88 -1.18
N ARG A 148 24.45 -11.14 -1.32
CA ARG A 148 25.48 -10.41 -0.57
C ARG A 148 25.47 -8.91 -0.88
N ALA A 149 25.37 -8.54 -2.15
CA ALA A 149 25.28 -7.15 -2.56
C ALA A 149 23.97 -6.48 -2.10
N LEU A 150 22.83 -7.16 -2.25
CA LEU A 150 21.53 -6.66 -1.77
C LEU A 150 21.55 -6.39 -0.26
N LYS A 151 22.13 -7.29 0.54
CA LYS A 151 22.22 -7.11 2.00
C LYS A 151 23.01 -5.87 2.42
N GLN A 152 23.96 -5.39 1.62
CA GLN A 152 24.67 -4.14 1.91
C GLN A 152 23.76 -2.91 1.79
N HIS A 153 22.61 -3.05 1.14
CA HIS A 153 21.59 -2.02 0.94
C HIS A 153 20.39 -2.24 1.88
N MET A 154 20.54 -3.10 2.90
CA MET A 154 19.50 -3.41 3.89
C MET A 154 19.79 -2.73 5.24
N PRO A 155 18.76 -2.40 6.05
CA PRO A 155 17.33 -2.62 5.78
C PRO A 155 16.80 -1.78 4.61
N PRO A 156 15.69 -2.18 3.96
CA PRO A 156 15.05 -1.34 2.95
C PRO A 156 14.57 -0.05 3.63
N ALA A 157 14.22 0.97 2.84
CA ALA A 157 13.68 2.21 3.39
C ALA A 157 12.50 1.91 4.34
N ASP A 158 12.47 2.57 5.50
CA ASP A 158 11.42 2.37 6.49
C ASP A 158 10.02 2.53 5.87
N PRO A 159 9.04 1.70 6.28
CA PRO A 159 7.66 1.84 5.81
C PRO A 159 7.14 3.26 6.08
N LEU A 160 6.37 3.80 5.13
CA LEU A 160 5.88 5.17 5.20
C LEU A 160 4.80 5.32 6.29
N GLN A 161 5.20 5.89 7.43
CA GLN A 161 4.33 6.53 8.42
C GLN A 161 5.06 7.80 8.88
N ARG A 162 4.73 8.98 8.32
CA ARG A 162 5.35 10.27 8.72
C ARG A 162 4.38 11.46 8.64
N PRO A 163 4.56 12.51 9.46
CA PRO A 163 3.68 13.69 9.54
C PRO A 163 3.34 14.37 8.21
N ARG A 164 4.23 14.34 7.21
CA ARG A 164 3.98 14.88 5.86
C ARG A 164 2.78 14.26 5.13
N ASP A 165 2.33 13.07 5.55
CA ASP A 165 1.15 12.41 4.98
C ASP A 165 -0.16 12.93 5.61
N ILE A 166 -0.06 13.71 6.69
CA ILE A 166 -1.18 14.44 7.29
C ILE A 166 -1.21 15.83 6.67
N PRO A 167 -2.33 16.25 6.04
CA PRO A 167 -2.48 17.61 5.54
C PRO A 167 -2.13 18.64 6.61
N HIS A 168 -1.38 19.69 6.24
CA HIS A 168 -0.85 20.66 7.19
C HIS A 168 -1.95 21.36 8.01
N ASP A 169 -3.08 21.62 7.36
CA ASP A 169 -4.31 22.15 7.97
C ASP A 169 -4.90 21.20 9.01
N VAL A 170 -4.89 19.89 8.76
CA VAL A 170 -5.32 18.88 9.75
C VAL A 170 -4.35 18.82 10.91
N LEU A 171 -3.04 18.79 10.63
CA LEU A 171 -2.01 18.72 11.67
C LEU A 171 -2.05 19.94 12.60
N SER A 172 -2.30 21.13 12.04
CA SER A 172 -2.45 22.39 12.80
C SER A 172 -3.72 22.45 13.66
N GLN A 173 -4.71 21.59 13.37
CA GLN A 173 -5.94 21.46 14.16
C GLN A 173 -5.81 20.43 15.29
N LEU A 174 -4.78 19.57 15.24
CA LEU A 174 -4.51 18.59 16.29
C LEU A 174 -3.82 19.31 17.46
N GLY A 175 -4.63 19.79 18.42
CA GLY A 175 -4.17 20.62 19.54
C GLY A 175 -2.88 20.12 20.20
N THR A 176 -2.92 18.99 20.91
CA THR A 176 -1.73 18.44 21.60
C THR A 176 -1.13 17.27 20.82
N LEU A 177 0.16 17.39 20.48
CA LEU A 177 0.97 16.40 19.79
C LEU A 177 2.00 15.77 20.74
N PHE A 178 2.15 14.44 20.64
CA PHE A 178 3.25 13.69 21.24
C PHE A 178 4.28 13.41 20.15
N VAL A 179 5.38 14.14 20.17
CA VAL A 179 6.39 14.10 19.10
C VAL A 179 7.57 13.28 19.57
N HIS A 180 7.74 12.11 18.94
CA HIS A 180 8.95 11.31 19.08
C HIS A 180 10.08 11.86 18.20
N ARG A 181 11.26 11.24 18.28
CA ARG A 181 12.43 11.60 17.49
C ARG A 181 12.09 11.68 15.98
N LEU A 182 12.18 12.89 15.42
CA LEU A 182 12.10 13.15 13.98
C LEU A 182 13.48 13.59 13.47
N THR A 183 14.06 12.80 12.57
CA THR A 183 15.37 13.11 11.96
C THR A 183 15.24 13.77 10.59
N ASN A 184 14.11 13.57 9.92
CA ASN A 184 13.82 14.19 8.63
C ASN A 184 13.58 15.69 8.81
N LYS A 185 14.20 16.53 7.98
CA LYS A 185 14.04 17.98 8.05
C LYS A 185 12.61 18.43 7.73
N GLN A 186 12.02 17.89 6.68
CA GLN A 186 10.70 18.30 6.20
C GLN A 186 9.59 17.92 7.18
N ASP A 187 9.66 16.72 7.78
CA ASP A 187 8.70 16.31 8.83
C ASP A 187 8.81 17.20 10.08
N ARG A 188 10.02 17.65 10.44
CA ARG A 188 10.22 18.63 11.52
C ARG A 188 9.62 19.98 11.17
N ASP A 189 9.88 20.48 9.97
CA ASP A 189 9.32 21.76 9.49
C ASP A 189 7.77 21.70 9.47
N THR A 190 7.19 20.55 9.09
CA THR A 190 5.74 20.31 9.12
C THR A 190 5.15 20.33 10.53
N VAL A 191 5.82 19.70 11.51
CA VAL A 191 5.37 19.72 12.92
C VAL A 191 5.58 21.10 13.56
N GLU A 192 6.72 21.75 13.29
CA GLU A 192 7.03 23.11 13.79
C GLU A 192 6.02 24.13 13.28
N SER A 193 5.66 24.07 12.00
CA SER A 193 4.68 24.99 11.43
C SER A 193 3.23 24.71 11.86
N ALA A 194 2.91 23.49 12.29
CA ALA A 194 1.58 23.12 12.80
C ALA A 194 1.37 23.55 14.27
N CYS A 195 2.44 23.63 15.05
CA CYS A 195 2.40 24.08 16.43
C CYS A 195 2.78 25.56 16.51
N GLY A 196 1.78 26.44 16.44
CA GLY A 196 2.00 27.91 16.47
C GLY A 196 2.81 28.42 17.66
N ASP A 197 2.80 27.70 18.79
CA ASP A 197 3.50 28.04 20.04
C ASP A 197 4.84 27.28 20.22
N LEU A 198 5.32 26.56 19.20
CA LEU A 198 6.62 25.91 19.30
C LEU A 198 7.73 26.96 19.20
N ASP A 199 8.33 27.31 20.34
CA ASP A 199 9.58 28.05 20.33
C ASP A 199 10.59 27.27 19.49
N ARG A 200 11.21 27.93 18.50
CA ARG A 200 12.24 27.38 17.61
C ARG A 200 13.37 26.66 18.37
N GLY A 201 13.54 26.94 19.67
CA GLY A 201 14.43 26.21 20.58
C GLY A 201 13.98 24.77 20.87
N ALA A 202 12.70 24.51 21.13
CA ALA A 202 12.19 23.17 21.41
C ALA A 202 12.27 22.22 20.20
N ALA A 203 12.02 22.77 18.99
CA ALA A 203 12.16 22.05 17.73
C ALA A 203 13.59 21.49 17.50
N GLN A 204 14.60 22.17 18.04
CA GLN A 204 16.02 21.77 17.90
C GLN A 204 16.36 20.52 18.71
N PHE A 205 15.57 20.16 19.72
CA PHE A 205 15.80 18.98 20.55
C PHE A 205 15.13 17.71 20.00
N ILE A 206 14.14 17.84 19.12
CA ILE A 206 13.43 16.71 18.49
C ILE A 206 14.40 15.68 17.84
N PRO A 207 15.46 16.07 17.11
CA PRO A 207 16.42 15.11 16.55
C PRO A 207 17.30 14.40 17.59
N MET A 208 17.44 15.00 18.78
CA MET A 208 18.31 14.54 19.87
C MET A 208 17.60 13.56 20.81
N LEU A 209 16.27 13.46 20.75
CA LEU A 209 15.48 12.54 21.57
C LEU A 209 15.97 11.10 21.46
N GLY A 210 16.15 10.46 22.61
CA GLY A 210 16.56 9.07 22.76
C GLY A 210 15.40 8.06 22.63
N PRO A 211 15.71 6.75 22.68
CA PRO A 211 14.70 5.70 22.70
C PRO A 211 13.75 5.86 23.90
N GLY A 212 12.44 5.86 23.64
CA GLY A 212 11.43 6.04 24.68
C GLY A 212 11.21 7.49 25.09
N GLU A 213 11.92 8.46 24.52
CA GLU A 213 11.66 9.88 24.77
C GLU A 213 10.66 10.43 23.75
N ALA A 214 9.82 11.35 24.22
CA ALA A 214 8.95 12.17 23.41
C ALA A 214 8.89 13.58 23.99
N ILE A 215 8.44 14.54 23.18
CA ILE A 215 8.11 15.88 23.65
C ILE A 215 6.62 16.13 23.39
N ILE A 216 5.91 16.61 24.40
CA ILE A 216 4.50 17.00 24.28
C ILE A 216 4.47 18.48 23.92
N ILE A 217 3.76 18.81 22.85
CA ILE A 217 3.65 20.15 22.29
C ILE A 217 2.18 20.42 22.00
N GLY A 218 1.67 21.59 22.34
CA GLY A 218 0.30 21.99 22.01
C GLY A 218 -0.08 23.34 22.63
N PRO A 219 -1.19 23.95 22.20
CA PRO A 219 -1.64 25.26 22.68
C PRO A 219 -2.09 25.21 24.15
N ASP A 220 -2.42 24.02 24.67
CA ASP A 220 -2.81 23.81 26.06
C ASP A 220 -1.59 23.69 27.00
N LEU A 221 -0.36 23.73 26.46
CA LEU A 221 0.87 23.61 27.21
C LEU A 221 1.66 24.93 27.17
N PRO A 222 2.05 25.49 28.34
CA PRO A 222 2.79 26.75 28.39
C PRO A 222 4.23 26.64 27.86
N ALA A 223 4.76 25.42 27.76
CA ALA A 223 6.04 25.13 27.15
C ALA A 223 6.08 23.64 26.72
N PRO A 224 6.91 23.29 25.72
CA PRO A 224 7.15 21.91 25.33
C PRO A 224 7.65 21.04 26.49
N LEU A 225 6.96 19.93 26.76
CA LEU A 225 7.22 19.09 27.92
C LEU A 225 7.90 17.77 27.49
N PRO A 226 9.18 17.54 27.84
CA PRO A 226 9.81 16.25 27.59
C PRO A 226 9.20 15.18 28.50
N VAL A 227 8.91 14.01 27.93
CA VAL A 227 8.34 12.87 28.64
C VAL A 227 9.01 11.57 28.21
N PHE A 228 8.99 10.59 29.12
CA PHE A 228 9.36 9.22 28.82
C PHE A 228 8.10 8.40 28.55
N ILE A 229 8.03 7.79 27.37
CA ILE A 229 7.01 6.83 27.00
C ILE A 229 7.56 5.44 27.31
N HIS A 230 6.94 4.82 28.31
CA HIS A 230 7.23 3.44 28.67
C HIS A 230 6.48 2.48 27.76
N PRO A 231 7.08 1.32 27.42
CA PRO A 231 6.36 0.27 26.72
C PRO A 231 5.14 -0.15 27.55
N PRO A 232 3.96 -0.31 26.94
CA PRO A 232 2.76 -0.73 27.66
C PRO A 232 2.95 -2.13 28.24
N THR A 233 2.44 -2.35 29.45
CA THR A 233 2.54 -3.63 30.18
C THR A 233 1.93 -4.80 29.39
N SER A 234 0.94 -4.48 28.56
CA SER A 234 0.39 -5.37 27.55
C SER A 234 0.66 -4.77 26.18
N PRO A 235 1.45 -5.42 25.30
CA PRO A 235 1.67 -4.90 23.96
C PRO A 235 0.33 -4.83 23.21
N PRO A 236 0.09 -3.79 22.38
CA PRO A 236 -1.07 -3.76 21.51
C PRO A 236 -1.02 -5.02 20.62
N ASP A 237 -2.14 -5.75 20.53
CA ASP A 237 -2.19 -7.00 19.77
C ASP A 237 -2.03 -6.71 18.28
N SER A 238 -0.77 -6.70 17.86
CA SER A 238 -0.34 -6.46 16.48
C SER A 238 -0.23 -7.78 15.72
N ARG A 239 -0.63 -8.91 16.34
CA ARG A 239 -0.66 -10.20 15.64
C ARG A 239 -1.82 -10.14 14.66
N GLY A 240 -1.50 -10.36 13.40
CA GLY A 240 -2.52 -10.68 12.41
C GLY A 240 -3.27 -11.97 12.81
N PRO A 241 -4.40 -12.26 12.15
CA PRO A 241 -5.12 -13.52 12.37
C PRO A 241 -4.15 -14.70 12.29
N SER A 242 -4.23 -15.63 13.24
CA SER A 242 -3.44 -16.87 13.20
C SER A 242 -4.00 -17.78 12.11
N TYR A 243 -3.59 -17.57 10.86
CA TYR A 243 -4.10 -18.35 9.72
C TYR A 243 -3.83 -19.86 9.90
N GLN A 244 -2.77 -20.25 10.63
CA GLN A 244 -2.51 -21.67 10.93
C GLN A 244 -3.59 -22.32 11.80
N SER A 245 -4.23 -21.59 12.73
CA SER A 245 -5.32 -22.17 13.55
C SER A 245 -6.60 -22.33 12.73
N PHE A 246 -6.91 -21.38 11.84
CA PHE A 246 -8.03 -21.50 10.90
C PHE A 246 -7.85 -22.66 9.91
N TRP A 247 -6.63 -22.91 9.44
CA TRP A 247 -6.34 -24.03 8.53
C TRP A 247 -6.36 -25.39 9.23
N ARG A 248 -6.00 -25.45 10.53
CA ARG A 248 -6.13 -26.69 11.32
C ARG A 248 -7.59 -27.03 11.62
N ALA A 249 -8.40 -26.05 12.00
CA ALA A 249 -9.83 -26.26 12.25
C ALA A 249 -10.57 -26.81 11.02
N ARG A 250 -10.14 -26.42 9.81
CA ARG A 250 -10.71 -26.89 8.54
C ARG A 250 -10.32 -28.33 8.16
N ARG A 251 -9.33 -28.94 8.83
CA ARG A 251 -8.96 -30.35 8.61
C ARG A 251 -9.79 -31.33 9.43
N GLU A 252 -10.39 -30.87 10.53
CA GLU A 252 -11.05 -31.76 11.51
C GLU A 252 -12.59 -31.70 11.49
N GLY A 253 -13.20 -30.84 10.67
CA GLY A 253 -14.65 -30.82 10.50
C GLY A 253 -15.08 -30.25 9.15
N ASP A 254 -15.87 -31.04 8.40
CA ASP A 254 -16.54 -30.70 7.15
C ASP A 254 -15.67 -30.40 5.93
N VAL A 255 -15.00 -31.44 5.43
CA VAL A 255 -14.90 -31.62 3.96
C VAL A 255 -16.01 -32.58 3.54
N ARG A 256 -17.27 -32.10 3.58
CA ARG A 256 -18.26 -32.63 2.64
C ARG A 256 -17.86 -32.06 1.29
N VAL A 257 -17.21 -32.88 0.48
CA VAL A 257 -17.06 -32.63 -0.95
C VAL A 257 -18.48 -32.49 -1.48
N ALA A 258 -18.97 -31.26 -1.60
CA ALA A 258 -20.16 -30.98 -2.37
C ALA A 258 -19.80 -31.42 -3.79
N GLN A 259 -20.32 -32.58 -4.19
CA GLN A 259 -20.49 -32.92 -5.59
C GLN A 259 -21.43 -31.83 -6.14
N LEU A 260 -20.84 -30.75 -6.64
CA LEU A 260 -21.55 -29.79 -7.46
C LEU A 260 -21.85 -30.52 -8.77
N GLY A 261 -23.13 -30.79 -8.99
CA GLY A 261 -23.65 -31.32 -10.23
C GLY A 261 -23.26 -30.44 -11.42
N ASP A 262 -23.19 -31.08 -12.57
CA ASP A 262 -22.88 -30.51 -13.88
C ASP A 262 -23.95 -29.52 -14.35
N GLU A 263 -24.09 -28.36 -13.70
CA GLU A 263 -24.85 -27.25 -14.28
C GLU A 263 -23.94 -26.05 -14.61
N PRO A 264 -23.92 -25.60 -15.88
CA PRO A 264 -23.11 -24.49 -16.32
C PRO A 264 -23.77 -23.17 -15.89
N ILE A 265 -23.14 -22.44 -14.96
CA ILE A 265 -23.53 -21.06 -14.64
C ILE A 265 -22.68 -20.10 -15.48
N ILE A 266 -22.93 -20.11 -16.79
CA ILE A 266 -22.69 -18.95 -17.67
C ILE A 266 -23.98 -18.79 -18.46
N ALA A 267 -24.82 -17.86 -18.04
CA ALA A 267 -25.83 -17.30 -18.93
C ALA A 267 -25.19 -16.14 -19.69
N GLU A 268 -24.96 -16.33 -20.98
CA GLU A 268 -24.98 -15.25 -21.98
C GLU A 268 -26.30 -15.37 -22.78
N PRO A 269 -26.85 -14.31 -23.39
CA PRO A 269 -26.58 -12.88 -23.22
C PRO A 269 -27.67 -12.13 -22.43
#